data_AF-A0A1C5PNB0-F1
#
_entry.id   AF-A0A1C5PNB0-F1
#
_cell.length_a   1.000
_cell.length_b   1.000
_cell.length_c   1.000
_cell.angle_alpha   90.00
_cell.angle_beta   90.00
_cell.angle_gamma   90.00
#
_symmetry.space_group_name_H-M   'P 1'
#
loop_
_entity.id
_entity.type
_entity.pdbx_description
1 polymer ?
#
loop_
_entity_poly.entity_id
_entity_poly.type
_entity_poly.pdbx_seq_one_letter_code
_entity_poly.pdbx_strand_id
1 'polypeptide(L)'
;METRVAVISIIVENTDAVEPLNGLLHTYGEYIIGRMGIPHREKGINIICVVLDAPLDKINALSGALGRLNGISTKVAYSKV
;
A
#
# COMPACT_ATOMS: atom_id res chain seq x y z
N MET A 1 12.14 -0.53 -19.25
CA MET A 1 12.44 -0.55 -17.80
C MET A 1 11.93 -1.86 -17.26
N GLU A 2 12.72 -2.54 -16.43
CA GLU A 2 12.30 -3.79 -15.79
C GLU A 2 11.34 -3.47 -14.65
N THR A 3 10.16 -4.08 -14.66
CA THR A 3 9.16 -3.95 -13.60
C THR A 3 9.16 -5.20 -12.72
N ARG A 4 8.63 -5.09 -11.51
CA ARG A 4 8.46 -6.21 -10.59
C ARG A 4 7.07 -6.20 -10.02
N VAL A 5 6.51 -7.40 -9.87
CA VAL A 5 5.24 -7.58 -9.16
C VAL A 5 5.50 -7.56 -7.65
N ALA A 6 4.72 -6.77 -6.92
CA ALA A 6 4.77 -6.72 -5.46
C ALA A 6 3.37 -6.62 -4.84
N VAL A 7 3.25 -7.08 -3.61
CA VAL A 7 2.06 -6.90 -2.77
C VAL A 7 2.43 -6.07 -1.56
N ILE A 8 1.71 -4.98 -1.33
CA ILE A 8 1.82 -4.15 -0.14
C ILE A 8 0.62 -4.42 0.75
N SER A 9 0.87 -4.95 1.94
CA SER A 9 -0.12 -5.06 3.01
C SER A 9 -0.04 -3.84 3.91
N ILE A 10 -1.18 -3.18 4.10
CA ILE A 10 -1.31 -1.91 4.83
C ILE A 10 -2.36 -2.13 5.93
N ILE A 11 -1.97 -1.91 7.19
CA ILE A 11 -2.87 -1.91 8.34
C ILE A 11 -3.04 -0.47 8.79
N VAL A 12 -4.29 -0.02 8.86
CA VAL A 12 -4.67 1.34 9.24
C VAL A 12 -5.34 1.28 10.61
N GLU A 13 -4.67 1.86 11.61
CA GLU A 13 -5.11 1.96 13.01
C GLU A 13 -5.71 3.34 13.30
N ASN A 14 -5.30 4.38 12.56
CA ASN A 14 -5.86 5.72 12.65
C ASN A 14 -6.62 6.09 11.36
N THR A 15 -7.91 6.38 11.46
CA THR A 15 -8.75 6.78 10.33
C THR A 15 -8.33 8.10 9.69
N ASP A 16 -7.66 9.00 10.42
CA ASP A 16 -7.16 10.26 9.87
C ASP A 16 -6.10 10.03 8.78
N ALA A 17 -5.45 8.86 8.79
CA ALA A 17 -4.47 8.49 7.79
C ALA A 17 -5.10 7.99 6.48
N VAL A 18 -6.42 7.78 6.41
CA VAL A 18 -7.10 7.20 5.24
C VAL A 18 -7.06 8.12 4.02
N GLU A 19 -7.28 9.43 4.21
CA GLU A 19 -7.23 10.40 3.12
C GLU A 19 -5.81 10.51 2.51
N PRO A 20 -4.73 10.78 3.29
CA PRO A 20 -3.38 10.84 2.73
C PRO A 20 -2.92 9.49 2.16
N LEU A 21 -3.33 8.37 2.77
CA LEU A 21 -3.10 7.03 2.22
C LEU A 21 -3.69 6.88 0.83
N ASN A 22 -4.97 7.22 0.66
CA ASN A 22 -5.63 7.11 -0.64
C ASN A 22 -5.05 8.07 -1.68
N GLY A 23 -4.63 9.28 -1.27
CA GLY A 23 -3.93 10.22 -2.15
C GLY A 23 -2.60 9.65 -2.66
N LEU A 24 -1.81 9.01 -1.78
CA LEU A 24 -0.60 8.30 -2.19
C LEU A 24 -0.93 7.16 -3.16
N LEU A 25 -1.86 6.28 -2.83
CA LEU A 25 -2.23 5.16 -3.72
C LEU A 25 -2.73 5.65 -5.08
N HIS A 26 -3.49 6.76 -5.12
CA HIS A 26 -3.96 7.35 -6.36
C HIS A 26 -2.81 7.87 -7.23
N THR A 27 -1.79 8.48 -6.62
CA THR A 27 -0.59 8.99 -7.32
C THR A 27 0.19 7.87 -8.02
N TYR A 28 0.14 6.65 -7.48
CA TYR A 28 0.79 5.46 -8.06
C TYR A 28 -0.22 4.56 -8.79
N GLY A 29 -1.42 5.06 -9.09
CA GLY A 29 -2.54 4.28 -9.61
C GLY A 29 -2.25 3.58 -10.94
N GLU A 30 -1.37 4.14 -11.78
CA GLU A 30 -0.95 3.51 -13.05
C GLU A 30 -0.25 2.16 -12.86
N TYR A 31 0.36 1.94 -11.69
CA TYR A 31 1.08 0.70 -11.38
C TYR A 31 0.23 -0.31 -10.60
N ILE A 32 -0.96 0.08 -10.13
CA ILE A 32 -1.80 -0.77 -9.28
C ILE A 32 -2.62 -1.71 -10.17
N ILE A 33 -2.31 -3.01 -10.11
CA ILE A 33 -3.08 -4.05 -10.78
C ILE A 33 -4.43 -4.27 -10.08
N GLY A 34 -4.45 -4.15 -8.75
CA GLY A 34 -5.65 -4.34 -7.95
C GLY A 34 -5.43 -4.02 -6.49
N ARG A 35 -6.54 -3.84 -5.77
CA ARG A 35 -6.51 -3.65 -4.31
C ARG A 35 -7.73 -4.29 -3.64
N MET A 36 -7.53 -4.75 -2.42
CA MET A 36 -8.58 -5.32 -1.56
C MET A 36 -8.60 -4.57 -0.23
N GLY A 37 -9.78 -4.10 0.18
CA GLY A 37 -10.00 -3.50 1.48
C GLY A 37 -10.80 -4.44 2.39
N ILE A 38 -10.34 -4.65 3.61
CA ILE A 38 -10.97 -5.51 4.60
C ILE A 38 -11.12 -4.70 5.90
N PRO A 39 -12.33 -4.20 6.21
CA PRO A 39 -12.59 -3.55 7.49
C PRO A 39 -12.66 -4.61 8.60
N HIS A 40 -11.81 -4.50 9.63
CA HIS A 40 -11.84 -5.38 10.80
C HIS A 40 -12.34 -4.61 12.02
N ARG A 41 -13.65 -4.35 12.03
CA ARG A 41 -14.34 -3.48 13.00
C ARG A 41 -14.11 -3.92 14.45
N GLU A 42 -14.06 -5.22 14.72
CA GLU A 42 -13.84 -5.78 16.06
C GLU A 42 -12.48 -5.38 16.68
N LYS A 43 -11.50 -5.05 15.84
CA LYS A 43 -10.19 -4.55 16.26
C LYS A 43 -10.01 -3.05 16.01
N GLY A 44 -11.03 -2.38 15.46
CA GLY A 44 -10.96 -0.96 15.11
C GLY A 44 -9.95 -0.63 14.00
N ILE A 45 -9.56 -1.60 13.18
CA ILE A 45 -8.56 -1.41 12.11
C ILE A 45 -9.14 -1.66 10.71
N ASN A 46 -8.49 -1.10 9.70
CA ASN A 46 -8.76 -1.41 8.30
C ASN A 46 -7.51 -1.98 7.64
N ILE A 47 -7.67 -3.06 6.88
CA ILE A 47 -6.57 -3.68 6.15
C ILE A 47 -6.76 -3.38 4.66
N ILE A 48 -5.70 -2.92 4.00
CA ILE A 48 -5.68 -2.69 2.56
C ILE A 48 -4.50 -3.48 1.98
N CYS A 49 -4.80 -4.36 1.04
CA CYS A 49 -3.79 -5.06 0.25
C CYS A 49 -3.76 -4.44 -1.15
N VAL A 50 -2.58 -4.06 -1.63
CA VAL A 50 -2.38 -3.46 -2.95
C VAL A 50 -1.40 -4.32 -3.73
N VAL A 51 -1.78 -4.70 -4.96
CA VAL A 51 -0.93 -5.43 -5.90
C VAL A 51 -0.43 -4.44 -6.95
N LEU A 52 0.89 -4.42 -7.15
CA LEU A 52 1.59 -3.49 -8.04
C LEU A 52 2.41 -4.27 -9.07
N ASP A 53 2.50 -3.73 -10.28
CA ASP A 53 3.55 -4.05 -11.25
C ASP A 53 4.23 -2.73 -11.65
N ALA A 54 5.43 -2.50 -11.12
CA ALA A 54 6.10 -1.21 -11.23
C ALA A 54 7.62 -1.35 -11.23
N PRO A 55 8.35 -0.32 -11.68
CA PRO A 55 9.78 -0.19 -11.43
C PRO A 55 10.11 -0.25 -9.93
N LEU A 56 11.21 -0.89 -9.56
CA LEU A 56 11.59 -1.12 -8.16
C LEU A 56 11.72 0.18 -7.34
N ASP A 57 12.22 1.25 -7.95
CA ASP A 57 12.33 2.57 -7.31
C ASP A 57 10.95 3.15 -6.97
N LYS A 58 9.93 2.92 -7.80
CA LYS A 58 8.54 3.34 -7.53
C LYS A 58 7.93 2.57 -6.38
N ILE A 59 8.15 1.24 -6.32
CA ILE A 59 7.68 0.40 -5.20
C ILE A 59 8.32 0.86 -3.89
N ASN A 60 9.64 1.10 -3.91
CA ASN A 60 10.37 1.58 -2.74
C ASN A 60 9.92 2.98 -2.30
N ALA A 61 9.70 3.90 -3.25
CA ALA A 61 9.22 5.25 -2.96
C ALA A 61 7.82 5.23 -2.34
N LEU A 62 6.90 4.44 -2.88
CA LEU A 62 5.56 4.26 -2.31
C LEU A 62 5.63 3.64 -0.91
N SER A 63 6.35 2.53 -0.75
CA SER A 63 6.54 1.87 0.56
C SER A 63 7.10 2.83 1.61
N GLY A 64 8.14 3.61 1.26
CA GLY A 64 8.72 4.59 2.15
C GLY A 64 7.78 5.75 2.49
N ALA A 65 6.95 6.19 1.53
CA ALA A 65 5.93 7.22 1.77
C ALA A 65 4.81 6.72 2.70
N LEU A 66 4.33 5.50 2.48
CA LEU A 66 3.32 4.87 3.33
C LEU A 66 3.82 4.68 4.76
N GLY A 67 5.06 4.24 4.94
CA GLY A 67 5.67 4.05 6.26
C GLY A 67 5.88 5.32 7.08
N ARG A 68 5.69 6.52 6.48
CA ARG A 68 5.74 7.81 7.19
C ARG A 68 4.36 8.27 7.68
N LEU A 69 3.28 7.63 7.27
CA LEU A 69 1.94 7.96 7.73
C LEU A 69 1.74 7.43 9.16
N ASN A 70 1.34 8.32 10.07
CA ASN A 70 1.08 7.94 11.46
C ASN A 70 -0.18 7.04 11.55
N GLY A 71 -0.13 6.01 12.38
CA GLY A 71 -1.22 5.04 12.54
C GLY A 71 -1.37 4.08 11.36
N ILE A 72 -0.31 3.90 10.57
CA ILE A 72 -0.25 2.90 9.49
C ILE A 72 0.97 2.00 9.69
N SER A 73 0.76 0.69 9.52
CA SER A 73 1.82 -0.31 9.41
C SER A 73 1.82 -0.93 8.02
N THR A 74 2.99 -1.04 7.38
CA THR A 74 3.11 -1.63 6.04
C THR A 74 4.14 -2.75 5.95
N LYS A 75 3.84 -3.74 5.12
CA LYS A 75 4.79 -4.78 4.69
C LYS A 75 4.71 -4.96 3.18
N VAL A 76 5.87 -5.15 2.55
CA VAL A 76 5.98 -5.40 1.10
C VAL A 76 6.51 -6.81 0.88
N ALA A 77 5.83 -7.56 0.03
CA ALA A 77 6.29 -8.84 -0.50
C ALA A 77 6.55 -8.70 -2.00
N TYR A 78 7.69 -9.19 -2.46
CA TYR A 78 8.08 -9.16 -3.87
C TYR A 78 7.87 -10.52 -4.52
N SER A 79 7.37 -10.52 -5.74
CA SER A 79 7.41 -11.69 -6.61
C SER A 79 8.86 -12.10 -6.90
N LYS A 80 9.08 -13.40 -7.01
CA LYS A 80 10.32 -14.01 -7.51
C LYS A 80 10.30 -14.27 -9.02
N VAL A 81 9.11 -14.13 -9.62
CA VAL A 81 8.87 -14.12 -11.06
C VAL A 81 9.03 -12.70 -11.55
#